data_AF-A0A8J2N2L3-F1
#
_entry.id   AF-A0A8J2N2L3-F1
#
_cell.length_a   1.000
_cell.length_b   1.000
_cell.length_c   1.000
_cell.angle_alpha   90.00
_cell.angle_beta   90.00
_cell.angle_gamma   90.00
#
_symmetry.space_group_name_H-M   'P 1'
#
loop_
_entity.id
_entity.type
_entity.pdbx_description
1 polymer ?
#
loop_
_entity_poly.entity_id
_entity_poly.type
_entity_poly.pdbx_seq_one_letter_code
_entity_poly.pdbx_strand_id
1 'polypeptide(L)'
;MDGTRHYDNPASERKLAFTLEKFNGRNLNPSVSVYLPYNLTTDVFEELISNSDDGKHAFDFPALRNWLGKLFVTLDAQQDPAHPFHKKPYQLKELDIQAADFFHAKKLGFMKLQSRVVNGGKDDEWIPGAVFLRGGSVAILIIVQPEGAGGEDEKQVILTVQPRVAASSLAFTEIPAGMVDGSGSFIGKAADEIKEETGLEVKESELLDMTKLVLEDVQPDFPSATISLQEAMYPSPGACDESITLFLCQKRLTRRHLQDLEGKTTGLEKEGEKIRLKLVPLDRLWKEAARDGKALAALSLYENLKREGKIPNMPRKAEGEPEDLRGDI
;
A
#
# COMPACT_ATOMS: atom_id res chain seq x y z
N MET A 1 10.80 13.00 46.03
CA MET A 1 11.69 13.55 44.99
C MET A 1 11.01 13.29 43.67
N ASP A 2 10.46 14.36 43.10
CA ASP A 2 9.86 14.42 41.78
C ASP A 2 10.93 14.03 40.75
N GLY A 3 10.67 12.93 40.04
CA GLY A 3 11.56 12.34 39.06
C GLY A 3 10.89 12.29 37.69
N THR A 4 10.18 13.36 37.32
CA THR A 4 9.82 13.61 35.92
C THR A 4 11.11 13.76 35.12
N ARG A 5 11.59 12.66 34.53
CA ARG A 5 12.57 12.72 33.46
C ARG A 5 11.89 13.43 32.29
N HIS A 6 12.06 14.74 32.22
CA HIS A 6 11.88 15.47 30.98
C HIS A 6 12.86 14.85 29.98
N TYR A 7 12.34 14.07 29.04
CA TYR A 7 13.10 13.72 27.86
C TYR A 7 13.20 15.01 27.05
N ASP A 8 14.26 15.79 27.28
CA ASP A 8 14.71 16.75 26.29
C ASP A 8 14.91 15.94 25.00
N ASN A 9 14.10 16.22 23.98
CA ASN A 9 14.15 15.53 22.70
C ASN A 9 15.58 15.69 22.12
N PRO A 10 16.40 14.62 22.03
CA PRO A 10 17.80 14.76 21.64
C PRO A 10 17.98 14.92 20.12
N ALA A 11 16.91 15.13 19.35
CA ALA A 11 17.05 15.71 18.03
C ALA A 11 17.51 17.16 18.20
N SER A 12 18.81 17.41 18.00
CA SER A 12 19.40 18.74 17.83
C SER A 12 18.39 19.70 17.20
N GLU A 13 18.24 20.92 17.74
CA GLU A 13 17.35 21.95 17.18
C GLU A 13 17.42 21.91 15.65
N ARG A 14 16.34 21.45 15.03
CA ARG A 14 16.27 21.23 13.59
C ARG A 14 16.35 22.61 12.94
N LYS A 15 17.36 22.83 12.10
CA LYS A 15 17.52 24.11 11.42
C LYS A 15 16.53 24.18 10.25
N LEU A 16 15.78 25.28 10.17
CA LEU A 16 14.91 25.56 9.03
C LEU A 16 15.72 25.50 7.74
N ALA A 17 15.30 24.65 6.80
CA ALA A 17 15.96 24.53 5.51
C ALA A 17 15.47 25.63 4.57
N PHE A 18 14.15 25.72 4.39
CA PHE A 18 13.49 26.75 3.59
C PHE A 18 12.00 26.84 3.95
N THR A 19 11.30 27.78 3.32
CA THR A 19 9.86 27.96 3.46
C THR A 19 9.19 27.63 2.13
N LEU A 20 8.30 26.64 2.13
CA LEU A 20 7.51 26.27 0.97
C LEU A 20 6.34 27.26 0.82
N GLU A 21 6.42 28.11 -0.20
CA GLU A 21 5.41 29.13 -0.49
C GLU A 21 4.43 28.72 -1.58
N LYS A 22 4.79 27.74 -2.41
CA LYS A 22 3.99 27.28 -3.54
C LYS A 22 4.06 25.77 -3.69
N PHE A 23 2.95 25.16 -4.08
CA PHE A 23 2.89 23.76 -4.45
C PHE A 23 1.79 23.58 -5.50
N ASN A 24 2.03 22.84 -6.60
CA ASN A 24 1.05 22.65 -7.68
C ASN A 24 0.45 23.95 -8.24
N GLY A 25 1.28 24.98 -8.42
CA GLY A 25 0.85 26.26 -9.00
C GLY A 25 -0.01 27.14 -8.08
N ARG A 26 -0.37 26.68 -6.88
CA ARG A 26 -1.07 27.50 -5.87
C ARG A 26 -0.10 28.08 -4.84
N ASN A 27 -0.38 29.30 -4.41
CA ASN A 27 0.29 29.92 -3.27
C ASN A 27 -0.24 29.29 -1.98
N LEU A 28 0.66 28.93 -1.08
CA LEU A 28 0.35 28.42 0.24
C LEU A 28 0.20 29.61 1.19
N ASN A 29 -0.98 29.73 1.81
CA ASN A 29 -1.23 30.71 2.86
C ASN A 29 -1.93 30.02 4.05
N PRO A 30 -1.21 29.80 5.17
CA PRO A 30 0.18 30.18 5.42
C PRO A 30 1.17 29.37 4.55
N SER A 31 2.38 29.89 4.41
CA SER A 31 3.51 29.09 3.90
C SER A 31 3.91 28.01 4.92
N VAL A 32 4.61 26.98 4.45
CA VAL A 32 4.97 25.81 5.26
C VAL A 32 6.47 25.80 5.51
N SER A 33 6.89 25.78 6.77
CA SER A 33 8.31 25.64 7.12
C SER A 33 8.78 24.21 6.87
N VAL A 34 9.90 24.04 6.17
CA VAL A 34 10.45 22.72 5.84
C VAL A 34 11.82 22.52 6.50
N TYR A 35 11.98 21.38 7.16
CA TYR A 35 13.23 20.93 7.78
C TYR A 35 13.67 19.63 7.11
N LEU A 36 14.95 19.51 6.77
CA LEU A 36 15.49 18.39 6.01
C LEU A 36 16.56 17.63 6.83
N PRO A 37 16.69 16.31 6.65
CA PRO A 37 17.79 15.54 7.22
C PRO A 37 19.10 15.82 6.48
N TYR A 38 20.23 15.41 7.06
CA TYR A 38 21.57 15.67 6.50
C TYR A 38 21.78 15.11 5.08
N ASN A 39 21.02 14.09 4.68
CA ASN A 39 21.16 13.38 3.41
C ASN A 39 20.12 13.79 2.36
N LEU A 40 19.39 14.89 2.56
CA LEU A 40 18.40 15.40 1.61
C LEU A 40 18.58 16.92 1.46
N THR A 41 18.96 17.37 0.27
CA THR A 41 19.13 18.80 -0.03
C THR A 41 17.80 19.43 -0.42
N THR A 42 17.74 20.77 -0.42
CA THR A 42 16.57 21.52 -0.90
C THR A 42 16.25 21.17 -2.35
N ASP A 43 17.24 21.15 -3.24
CA ASP A 43 17.05 20.83 -4.67
C ASP A 43 16.42 19.43 -4.84
N VAL A 44 16.91 18.42 -4.11
CA VAL A 44 16.36 17.06 -4.17
C VAL A 44 14.94 17.02 -3.62
N PHE A 45 14.65 17.75 -2.55
CA PHE A 45 13.29 17.85 -2.04
C PHE A 45 12.35 18.49 -3.08
N GLU A 46 12.79 19.58 -3.72
CA GLU A 46 12.02 20.26 -4.76
C GLU A 46 11.76 19.34 -5.97
N GLU A 47 12.74 18.54 -6.39
CA GLU A 47 12.55 17.49 -7.40
C GLU A 47 11.49 16.47 -6.97
N LEU A 48 11.55 15.98 -5.73
CA LEU A 48 10.59 15.00 -5.19
C LEU A 48 9.16 15.53 -5.16
N ILE A 49 8.97 16.83 -4.93
CA ILE A 49 7.64 17.46 -4.92
C ILE A 49 7.26 18.10 -6.25
N SER A 50 8.07 18.01 -7.30
CA SER A 50 7.78 18.58 -8.62
C SER A 50 6.92 17.66 -9.48
N ASN A 51 6.18 18.24 -10.42
CA ASN A 51 5.58 17.48 -11.51
C ASN A 51 6.65 17.08 -12.53
N SER A 52 6.56 15.88 -13.05
CA SER A 52 7.34 15.42 -14.19
C SER A 52 6.46 15.42 -15.44
N ASP A 53 6.88 16.13 -16.48
CA ASP A 53 6.14 16.22 -17.76
C ASP A 53 6.02 14.87 -18.48
N ASP A 54 6.89 13.91 -18.15
CA ASP A 54 6.90 12.54 -18.70
C ASP A 54 6.25 11.49 -17.77
N GLY A 55 5.63 11.93 -16.67
CA GLY A 55 5.03 11.05 -15.66
C GLY A 55 6.04 10.28 -14.79
N LYS A 56 7.35 10.53 -14.92
CA LYS A 56 8.37 9.89 -14.09
C LYS A 56 8.71 10.71 -12.86
N HIS A 57 8.32 10.18 -11.70
CA HIS A 57 8.64 10.80 -10.42
C HIS A 57 10.14 10.73 -10.12
N ALA A 58 10.68 11.80 -9.53
CA ALA A 58 12.06 11.84 -9.10
C ALA A 58 12.35 10.67 -8.14
N PHE A 59 13.49 10.01 -8.36
CA PHE A 59 13.94 8.85 -7.58
C PHE A 59 12.95 7.67 -7.53
N ASP A 60 12.05 7.56 -8.51
CA ASP A 60 10.95 6.58 -8.54
C ASP A 60 10.10 6.59 -7.25
N PHE A 61 10.01 7.75 -6.58
CA PHE A 61 9.35 7.89 -5.27
C PHE A 61 8.22 8.94 -5.32
N PRO A 62 7.01 8.55 -5.75
CA PRO A 62 5.87 9.47 -5.83
C PRO A 62 5.25 9.80 -4.46
N ALA A 63 5.57 9.02 -3.42
CA ALA A 63 4.84 9.01 -2.15
C ALA A 63 4.78 10.37 -1.46
N LEU A 64 5.90 11.11 -1.38
CA LEU A 64 5.92 12.45 -0.76
C LEU A 64 4.98 13.43 -1.49
N ARG A 65 5.09 13.50 -2.81
CA ARG A 65 4.27 14.39 -3.63
C ARG A 65 2.79 14.02 -3.55
N ASN A 66 2.48 12.74 -3.66
CA ASN A 66 1.11 12.24 -3.61
C ASN A 66 0.48 12.51 -2.25
N TRP A 67 1.19 12.21 -1.16
CA TRP A 67 0.74 12.49 0.20
C TRP A 67 0.51 13.99 0.41
N LEU A 68 1.47 14.84 0.02
CA LEU A 68 1.35 16.28 0.19
C LEU A 68 0.18 16.86 -0.62
N GLY A 69 0.00 16.39 -1.86
CA GLY A 69 -1.15 16.77 -2.70
C GLY A 69 -2.49 16.36 -2.10
N LYS A 70 -2.63 15.10 -1.67
CA LYS A 70 -3.85 14.60 -1.03
C LYS A 70 -4.15 15.32 0.29
N LEU A 71 -3.12 15.58 1.10
CA LEU A 71 -3.26 16.34 2.35
C LEU A 71 -3.83 17.73 2.06
N PHE A 72 -3.30 18.41 1.06
CA PHE A 72 -3.77 19.74 0.73
C PHE A 72 -5.19 19.80 0.17
N VAL A 73 -5.59 18.82 -0.64
CA VAL A 73 -7.01 18.66 -1.04
C VAL A 73 -7.89 18.45 0.19
N THR A 74 -7.43 17.63 1.14
CA THR A 74 -8.14 17.36 2.39
C THR A 74 -8.26 18.60 3.27
N LEU A 75 -7.21 19.42 3.35
CA LEU A 75 -7.24 20.67 4.10
C LEU A 75 -8.20 21.69 3.46
N ASP A 76 -8.24 21.76 2.14
CA ASP A 76 -9.15 22.64 1.38
C ASP A 76 -10.61 22.17 1.50
N ALA A 77 -10.87 20.87 1.62
CA ALA A 77 -12.21 20.30 1.80
C ALA A 77 -12.94 20.83 3.05
N GLN A 78 -12.19 21.33 4.05
CA GLN A 78 -12.76 21.95 5.26
C GLN A 78 -13.56 23.24 4.96
N GLN A 79 -13.43 23.83 3.76
CA GLN A 79 -14.25 24.96 3.35
C GLN A 79 -15.72 24.60 3.13
N ASP A 80 -16.04 23.32 2.94
CA ASP A 80 -17.41 22.83 2.87
C ASP A 80 -18.09 22.95 4.25
N PRO A 81 -19.25 23.65 4.37
CA PRO A 81 -20.01 23.74 5.62
C PRO A 81 -20.42 22.40 6.22
N ALA A 82 -20.53 21.34 5.42
CA ALA A 82 -20.84 19.99 5.88
C ALA A 82 -19.61 19.26 6.46
N HIS A 83 -18.39 19.77 6.25
CA HIS A 83 -17.17 19.12 6.72
C HIS A 83 -17.09 19.10 8.27
N PRO A 84 -16.67 17.99 8.90
CA PRO A 84 -16.65 17.87 10.37
C PRO A 84 -15.86 18.98 11.07
N PHE A 85 -14.79 19.45 10.43
CA PHE A 85 -13.87 20.46 10.95
C PHE A 85 -14.07 21.87 10.35
N HIS A 86 -15.17 22.13 9.64
CA HIS A 86 -15.43 23.42 9.01
C HIS A 86 -15.31 24.63 9.97
N LYS A 87 -15.85 24.48 11.19
CA LYS A 87 -15.85 25.56 12.20
C LYS A 87 -14.46 25.95 12.70
N LYS A 88 -13.49 25.03 12.65
CA LYS A 88 -12.11 25.20 13.11
C LYS A 88 -11.18 24.45 12.15
N PRO A 89 -10.90 25.01 10.96
CA PRO A 89 -10.15 24.30 9.93
C PRO A 89 -8.69 24.16 10.34
N TYR A 90 -8.14 22.96 10.17
CA TYR A 90 -6.74 22.67 10.32
C TYR A 90 -5.92 23.25 9.17
N GLN A 91 -4.67 23.59 9.45
CA GLN A 91 -3.68 24.07 8.50
C GLN A 91 -2.34 23.37 8.75
N LEU A 92 -1.67 22.98 7.68
CA LEU A 92 -0.28 22.54 7.73
C LEU A 92 0.61 23.78 7.96
N LYS A 93 1.46 23.72 8.98
CA LYS A 93 2.44 24.78 9.31
C LYS A 93 3.87 24.35 9.06
N GLU A 94 4.19 23.08 9.33
CA GLU A 94 5.57 22.60 9.27
C GLU A 94 5.63 21.17 8.71
N LEU A 95 6.70 20.90 7.96
CA LEU A 95 7.12 19.59 7.50
C LEU A 95 8.57 19.34 7.94
N ASP A 96 8.75 18.44 8.89
CA ASP A 96 10.06 17.99 9.35
C ASP A 96 10.37 16.61 8.75
N ILE A 97 11.17 16.56 7.69
CA ILE A 97 11.60 15.30 7.08
C ILE A 97 12.69 14.69 7.98
N GLN A 98 12.36 13.63 8.71
CA GLN A 98 13.25 13.08 9.73
C GLN A 98 14.26 12.10 9.17
N ALA A 99 13.88 11.33 8.15
CA ALA A 99 14.74 10.37 7.48
C ALA A 99 14.32 10.18 6.02
N ALA A 100 15.30 9.89 5.15
CA ALA A 100 15.10 9.49 3.77
C ALA A 100 16.04 8.31 3.46
N ASP A 101 15.48 7.15 3.12
CA ASP A 101 16.22 5.90 2.95
C ASP A 101 16.36 5.56 1.46
N PHE A 102 17.51 5.90 0.89
CA PHE A 102 17.83 5.60 -0.51
C PHE A 102 18.30 4.15 -0.64
N PHE A 103 17.64 3.37 -1.52
CA PHE A 103 18.08 2.01 -1.86
C PHE A 103 19.30 2.02 -2.77
N HIS A 104 19.36 3.01 -3.67
CA HIS A 104 20.56 3.36 -4.44
C HIS A 104 20.44 4.82 -4.93
N ALA A 105 21.47 5.32 -5.62
CA ALA A 105 21.61 6.74 -6.00
C ALA A 105 20.44 7.36 -6.78
N LYS A 106 19.55 6.54 -7.36
CA LYS A 106 18.39 6.98 -8.16
C LYS A 106 17.06 6.40 -7.67
N LYS A 107 17.02 5.75 -6.51
CA LYS A 107 15.81 5.12 -5.98
C LYS A 107 15.68 5.39 -4.50
N LEU A 108 14.69 6.20 -4.15
CA LEU A 108 14.31 6.44 -2.77
C LEU A 108 13.26 5.39 -2.39
N GLY A 109 13.49 4.68 -1.28
CA GLY A 109 12.62 3.60 -0.83
C GLY A 109 11.58 4.07 0.18
N PHE A 110 12.02 4.80 1.20
CA PHE A 110 11.17 5.24 2.29
C PHE A 110 11.50 6.66 2.75
N MET A 111 10.51 7.33 3.34
CA MET A 111 10.70 8.62 4.01
C MET A 111 9.90 8.68 5.30
N LYS A 112 10.51 9.15 6.38
CA LYS A 112 9.81 9.46 7.64
C LYS A 112 9.73 10.97 7.80
N LEU A 113 8.55 11.49 8.13
CA LEU A 113 8.37 12.89 8.46
C LEU A 113 7.49 13.11 9.70
N GLN A 114 7.62 14.30 10.27
CA GLN A 114 6.72 14.85 11.27
C GLN A 114 6.11 16.14 10.70
N SER A 115 4.79 16.16 10.55
CA SER A 115 4.04 17.36 10.16
C SER A 115 3.47 18.06 11.40
N ARG A 116 3.37 19.39 11.34
CA ARG A 116 2.64 20.19 12.32
C ARG A 116 1.36 20.70 11.68
N VAL A 117 0.23 20.12 12.09
CA VAL A 117 -1.10 20.45 11.59
C VAL A 117 -1.96 20.96 12.75
N VAL A 118 -2.41 22.21 12.67
CA VAL A 118 -3.07 22.92 13.79
C VAL A 118 -4.28 23.71 13.31
N ASN A 119 -5.28 23.92 14.18
CA ASN A 119 -6.52 24.66 13.84
C ASN A 119 -6.62 26.09 14.42
N GLY A 120 -5.52 26.64 14.98
CA GLY A 120 -5.45 28.03 15.41
C GLY A 120 -6.44 28.42 16.54
N GLY A 121 -7.02 27.45 17.24
CA GLY A 121 -7.88 27.67 18.40
C GLY A 121 -7.12 28.29 19.59
N LYS A 122 -7.84 28.56 20.70
CA LYS A 122 -7.25 29.16 21.91
C LYS A 122 -6.01 28.44 22.47
N ASP A 123 -5.86 27.16 22.13
CA ASP A 123 -4.76 26.29 22.57
C ASP A 123 -3.93 25.70 21.41
N ASP A 124 -4.07 26.22 20.17
CA ASP A 124 -3.47 25.62 18.96
C ASP A 124 -3.69 24.09 18.90
N GLU A 125 -4.96 23.66 18.92
CA GLU A 125 -5.28 22.23 18.86
C GLU A 125 -4.58 21.61 17.64
N TRP A 126 -3.90 20.50 17.88
CA TRP A 126 -3.05 19.84 16.90
C TRP A 126 -3.47 18.39 16.72
N ILE A 127 -3.21 17.86 15.54
CA ILE A 127 -3.38 16.44 15.24
C ILE A 127 -2.02 15.77 15.05
N PRO A 128 -1.86 14.49 15.44
CA PRO A 128 -0.63 13.74 15.19
C PRO A 128 -0.25 13.77 13.71
N GLY A 129 0.99 14.18 13.44
CA GLY A 129 1.50 14.36 12.08
C GLY A 129 2.68 13.46 11.72
N ALA A 130 2.94 12.39 12.49
CA ALA A 130 3.99 11.44 12.17
C ALA A 130 3.57 10.59 10.97
N VAL A 131 4.37 10.58 9.91
CA VAL A 131 4.06 9.85 8.67
C VAL A 131 5.28 9.08 8.18
N PHE A 132 5.08 7.80 7.92
CA PHE A 132 5.99 6.93 7.20
C PHE A 132 5.48 6.77 5.77
N LEU A 133 6.20 7.39 4.84
CA LEU A 133 5.94 7.37 3.42
C LEU A 133 6.62 6.18 2.76
N ARG A 134 5.81 5.32 2.16
CA ARG A 134 6.25 4.18 1.35
C ARG A 134 5.47 4.03 0.05
N GLY A 135 4.33 4.73 -0.09
CA GLY A 135 3.49 4.66 -1.28
C GLY A 135 2.47 3.53 -1.28
N GLY A 136 1.67 3.47 -2.35
CA GLY A 136 0.62 2.48 -2.53
C GLY A 136 1.16 1.11 -2.93
N SER A 137 0.39 0.08 -2.59
CA SER A 137 0.69 -1.31 -2.91
C SER A 137 -0.59 -2.05 -3.32
N VAL A 138 -0.41 -3.30 -3.74
CA VAL A 138 -1.50 -4.19 -4.12
C VAL A 138 -1.33 -5.49 -3.34
N ALA A 139 -2.44 -6.19 -3.12
CA ALA A 139 -2.39 -7.57 -2.65
C ALA A 139 -3.41 -8.42 -3.39
N ILE A 140 -3.06 -9.68 -3.67
CA ILE A 140 -3.90 -10.56 -4.48
C ILE A 140 -4.27 -11.80 -3.70
N LEU A 141 -5.56 -11.99 -3.47
CA LEU A 141 -6.12 -13.25 -3.02
C LEU A 141 -6.18 -14.20 -4.22
N ILE A 142 -5.18 -15.06 -4.36
CA ILE A 142 -5.13 -16.04 -5.45
C ILE A 142 -5.77 -17.34 -4.97
N ILE A 143 -6.96 -17.63 -5.48
CA ILE A 143 -7.69 -18.88 -5.22
C ILE A 143 -7.46 -19.84 -6.39
N VAL A 144 -6.95 -21.03 -6.09
CA VAL A 144 -6.73 -22.10 -7.05
C VAL A 144 -7.65 -23.27 -6.76
N GLN A 145 -8.07 -23.97 -7.81
CA GLN A 145 -8.89 -25.18 -7.70
C GLN A 145 -8.44 -26.21 -8.74
N PRO A 146 -8.34 -27.51 -8.39
CA PRO A 146 -7.97 -28.54 -9.35
C PRO A 146 -9.03 -28.72 -10.44
N GLU A 147 -8.61 -29.22 -11.61
CA GLU A 147 -9.54 -29.72 -12.62
C GLU A 147 -10.44 -30.83 -12.07
N GLY A 148 -11.70 -30.81 -12.49
CA GLY A 148 -12.72 -31.77 -12.06
C GLY A 148 -13.34 -31.50 -10.69
N ALA A 149 -12.78 -30.60 -9.87
CA ALA A 149 -13.43 -30.16 -8.63
C ALA A 149 -14.54 -29.14 -8.91
N GLY A 150 -15.66 -29.29 -8.19
CA GLY A 150 -16.87 -28.49 -8.36
C GLY A 150 -17.21 -27.67 -7.13
N GLY A 151 -17.95 -26.57 -7.32
CA GLY A 151 -18.40 -25.71 -6.23
C GLY A 151 -17.23 -25.17 -5.39
N GLU A 152 -17.31 -25.40 -4.08
CA GLU A 152 -16.31 -24.95 -3.10
C GLU A 152 -15.25 -26.01 -2.78
N ASP A 153 -15.41 -27.22 -3.30
CA ASP A 153 -14.52 -28.32 -2.96
C ASP A 153 -13.11 -28.07 -3.48
N GLU A 154 -12.11 -28.45 -2.68
CA GLU A 154 -10.68 -28.37 -3.02
C GLU A 154 -10.17 -26.95 -3.38
N LYS A 155 -10.90 -25.87 -3.04
CA LYS A 155 -10.37 -24.52 -3.19
C LYS A 155 -9.23 -24.29 -2.20
N GLN A 156 -8.10 -23.85 -2.74
CA GLN A 156 -6.91 -23.49 -1.98
C GLN A 156 -6.51 -22.05 -2.29
N VAL A 157 -5.75 -21.45 -1.38
CA VAL A 157 -5.21 -20.10 -1.49
C VAL A 157 -3.70 -20.19 -1.52
N ILE A 158 -3.08 -19.48 -2.44
CA ILE A 158 -1.63 -19.33 -2.49
C ILE A 158 -1.22 -18.25 -1.49
N LEU A 159 -0.32 -18.63 -0.59
CA LEU A 159 0.34 -17.74 0.35
C LEU A 159 1.85 -17.73 0.07
N THR A 160 2.49 -16.64 0.42
CA THR A 160 3.94 -16.51 0.49
C THR A 160 4.40 -16.61 1.95
N VAL A 161 5.57 -17.21 2.14
CA VAL A 161 6.31 -17.24 3.40
C VAL A 161 7.62 -16.51 3.17
N GLN A 162 7.74 -15.32 3.77
CA GLN A 162 8.88 -14.43 3.52
C GLN A 162 9.34 -13.67 4.79
N PRO A 163 10.59 -13.16 4.83
CA PRO A 163 11.06 -12.35 5.94
C PRO A 163 10.34 -11.00 6.04
N ARG A 164 9.87 -10.67 7.25
CA ARG A 164 9.32 -9.36 7.61
C ARG A 164 10.04 -8.86 8.86
N VAL A 165 11.19 -8.20 8.65
CA VAL A 165 12.04 -7.67 9.73
C VAL A 165 11.28 -6.71 10.64
N ALA A 166 10.42 -5.86 10.07
CA ALA A 166 9.57 -4.95 10.83
C ALA A 166 8.62 -5.68 11.81
N ALA A 167 8.20 -6.90 11.47
CA ALA A 167 7.39 -7.76 12.33
C ALA A 167 8.24 -8.72 13.19
N SER A 168 9.58 -8.58 13.18
CA SER A 168 10.53 -9.49 13.83
C SER A 168 10.35 -10.96 13.43
N SER A 169 9.97 -11.22 12.18
CA SER A 169 9.78 -12.57 11.65
C SER A 169 10.63 -12.81 10.41
N LEU A 170 11.21 -14.01 10.30
CA LEU A 170 11.92 -14.47 9.10
C LEU A 170 11.09 -15.43 8.25
N ALA A 171 9.87 -15.76 8.69
CA ALA A 171 8.96 -16.67 8.01
C ALA A 171 7.52 -16.21 8.27
N PHE A 172 7.16 -15.04 7.73
CA PHE A 172 5.83 -14.47 7.86
C PHE A 172 4.94 -15.00 6.73
N THR A 173 3.79 -15.57 7.09
CA THR A 173 2.81 -16.12 6.15
C THR A 173 1.79 -15.05 5.78
N GLU A 174 1.66 -14.76 4.49
CA GLU A 174 0.80 -13.69 3.96
C GLU A 174 0.33 -13.96 2.54
N ILE A 175 -0.66 -13.22 2.05
CA ILE A 175 -1.00 -13.25 0.63
C ILE A 175 0.07 -12.50 -0.20
N PRO A 176 0.30 -12.90 -1.46
CA PRO A 176 1.20 -12.20 -2.38
C PRO A 176 0.84 -10.72 -2.52
N ALA A 177 1.85 -9.85 -2.62
CA ALA A 177 1.67 -8.41 -2.65
C ALA A 177 2.80 -7.72 -3.43
N GLY A 178 2.48 -6.58 -4.05
CA GLY A 178 3.42 -5.83 -4.87
C GLY A 178 3.29 -4.32 -4.72
N MET A 179 4.36 -3.57 -5.02
CA MET A 179 4.36 -2.11 -4.95
C MET A 179 3.82 -1.50 -6.25
N VAL A 180 3.04 -0.43 -6.13
CA VAL A 180 2.56 0.32 -7.31
C VAL A 180 3.65 1.25 -7.79
N ASP A 181 3.91 1.30 -9.11
CA ASP A 181 4.82 2.29 -9.66
C ASP A 181 4.16 3.66 -9.88
N GLY A 182 4.99 4.69 -10.07
CA GLY A 182 4.52 6.06 -10.31
C GLY A 182 3.81 6.27 -11.65
N SER A 183 3.72 5.26 -12.53
CA SER A 183 3.15 5.42 -13.88
C SER A 183 1.62 5.32 -13.92
N GLY A 184 0.99 4.91 -12.82
CA GLY A 184 -0.47 4.74 -12.74
C GLY A 184 -1.01 3.52 -13.49
N SER A 185 -0.17 2.75 -14.19
CA SER A 185 -0.54 1.43 -14.72
C SER A 185 -0.49 0.41 -13.60
N PHE A 186 -1.53 0.46 -12.77
CA PHE A 186 -1.68 -0.27 -11.52
C PHE A 186 -1.46 -1.80 -11.66
N ILE A 187 -1.77 -2.38 -12.83
CA ILE A 187 -1.95 -3.83 -12.95
C ILE A 187 -0.74 -4.55 -13.57
N GLY A 188 -0.02 -3.94 -14.52
CA GLY A 188 1.05 -4.62 -15.25
C GLY A 188 2.22 -5.04 -14.36
N LYS A 189 2.72 -4.12 -13.55
CA LYS A 189 3.89 -4.40 -12.68
C LYS A 189 3.54 -5.26 -11.47
N ALA A 190 2.36 -5.07 -10.90
CA ALA A 190 1.82 -5.96 -9.89
C ALA A 190 1.74 -7.41 -10.39
N ALA A 191 1.26 -7.61 -11.62
CA ALA A 191 1.22 -8.93 -12.24
C ALA A 191 2.62 -9.52 -12.45
N ASP A 192 3.60 -8.70 -12.84
CA ASP A 192 5.01 -9.12 -12.97
C ASP A 192 5.60 -9.52 -11.60
N GLU A 193 5.42 -8.70 -10.56
CA GLU A 193 5.88 -9.01 -9.20
C GLU A 193 5.21 -10.28 -8.67
N ILE A 194 3.91 -10.48 -8.88
CA ILE A 194 3.23 -11.73 -8.48
C ILE A 194 3.75 -12.94 -9.26
N LYS A 195 4.07 -12.79 -10.54
CA LYS A 195 4.69 -13.87 -11.32
C LYS A 195 6.06 -14.23 -10.76
N GLU A 196 6.83 -13.24 -10.31
CA GLU A 196 8.12 -13.46 -9.64
C GLU A 196 7.95 -14.14 -8.27
N GLU A 197 6.95 -13.74 -7.48
CA GLU A 197 6.66 -14.32 -6.16
C GLU A 197 6.04 -15.72 -6.23
N THR A 198 5.25 -16.02 -7.26
CA THR A 198 4.41 -17.24 -7.29
C THR A 198 4.72 -18.19 -8.44
N GLY A 199 5.46 -17.76 -9.46
CA GLY A 199 5.65 -18.51 -10.70
C GLY A 199 4.39 -18.61 -11.57
N LEU A 200 3.26 -18.05 -11.14
CA LEU A 200 2.02 -18.03 -11.91
C LEU A 200 1.92 -16.77 -12.76
N GLU A 201 1.62 -16.95 -14.04
CA GLU A 201 1.28 -15.82 -14.91
C GLU A 201 -0.12 -15.33 -14.56
N VAL A 202 -0.22 -14.10 -14.07
CA VAL A 202 -1.48 -13.43 -13.76
C VAL A 202 -1.69 -12.33 -14.79
N LYS A 203 -2.81 -12.33 -15.49
CA LYS A 203 -3.14 -11.27 -16.46
C LYS A 203 -4.04 -10.24 -15.80
N GLU A 204 -3.94 -9.00 -16.26
CA GLU A 204 -4.81 -7.90 -15.84
C GLU A 204 -6.30 -8.26 -15.96
N SER A 205 -6.71 -8.90 -17.05
CA SER A 205 -8.08 -9.33 -17.29
C SER A 205 -8.59 -10.42 -16.32
N GLU A 206 -7.70 -11.04 -15.55
CA GLU A 206 -8.02 -12.09 -14.58
C GLU A 206 -8.16 -11.53 -13.15
N LEU A 207 -7.83 -10.25 -12.95
CA LEU A 207 -7.88 -9.59 -11.66
C LEU A 207 -9.19 -8.85 -11.46
N LEU A 208 -9.83 -9.12 -10.34
CA LEU A 208 -11.03 -8.43 -9.90
C LEU A 208 -10.69 -7.51 -8.71
N ASP A 209 -10.84 -6.19 -8.89
CA ASP A 209 -10.64 -5.21 -7.82
C ASP A 209 -11.78 -5.29 -6.81
N MET A 210 -11.56 -6.01 -5.70
CA MET A 210 -12.58 -6.17 -4.66
C MET A 210 -12.78 -4.88 -3.87
N THR A 211 -11.73 -4.06 -3.70
CA THR A 211 -11.79 -2.78 -2.99
C THR A 211 -12.68 -1.77 -3.71
N LYS A 212 -12.59 -1.71 -5.03
CA LYS A 212 -13.49 -0.90 -5.86
C LYS A 212 -14.92 -1.41 -5.79
N LEU A 213 -15.14 -2.71 -5.98
CA LEU A 213 -16.48 -3.31 -5.97
C LEU A 213 -17.27 -3.05 -4.68
N VAL A 214 -16.60 -3.04 -3.52
CA VAL A 214 -17.30 -2.75 -2.25
C VAL A 214 -17.61 -1.27 -2.06
N LEU A 215 -16.95 -0.37 -2.80
CA LEU A 215 -17.17 1.07 -2.70
C LEU A 215 -18.19 1.61 -3.71
N GLU A 216 -18.57 0.84 -4.73
CA GLU A 216 -19.54 1.25 -5.76
C GLU A 216 -20.88 1.75 -5.19
N ASP A 217 -21.33 1.14 -4.09
CA ASP A 217 -22.63 1.44 -3.46
C ASP A 217 -22.49 2.21 -2.13
N VAL A 218 -21.29 2.71 -1.79
CA VAL A 218 -21.02 3.38 -0.51
C VAL A 218 -21.08 4.89 -0.68
N GLN A 219 -22.02 5.53 0.02
CA GLN A 219 -22.04 6.99 0.15
C GLN A 219 -21.33 7.40 1.44
N PRO A 220 -20.22 8.16 1.36
CA PRO A 220 -19.55 8.66 2.55
C PRO A 220 -20.40 9.70 3.27
N ASP A 221 -20.40 9.68 4.60
CA ASP A 221 -21.09 10.69 5.43
C ASP A 221 -20.56 12.11 5.16
N PHE A 222 -19.28 12.22 4.78
CA PHE A 222 -18.59 13.47 4.45
C PHE A 222 -17.90 13.36 3.09
N PRO A 223 -18.62 13.52 1.96
CA PRO A 223 -18.07 13.30 0.62
C PRO A 223 -16.85 14.17 0.31
N SER A 224 -16.85 15.42 0.77
CA SER A 224 -15.71 16.34 0.62
C SER A 224 -14.48 15.86 1.39
N ALA A 225 -14.66 15.22 2.55
CA ALA A 225 -13.57 14.72 3.38
C ALA A 225 -12.89 13.45 2.82
N THR A 226 -13.58 12.70 1.97
CA THR A 226 -13.09 11.42 1.43
C THR A 226 -12.61 11.51 -0.02
N ILE A 227 -12.74 12.67 -0.67
CA ILE A 227 -12.48 12.84 -2.11
C ILE A 227 -11.04 12.50 -2.53
N SER A 228 -10.08 12.59 -1.62
CA SER A 228 -8.66 12.34 -1.86
C SER A 228 -8.22 10.91 -1.54
N LEU A 229 -9.11 10.10 -0.93
CA LEU A 229 -8.81 8.73 -0.54
C LEU A 229 -8.84 7.81 -1.77
N GLN A 230 -7.83 6.95 -1.87
CA GLN A 230 -7.81 5.83 -2.79
C GLN A 230 -8.92 4.82 -2.43
N GLU A 231 -9.55 4.23 -3.44
CA GLU A 231 -10.41 3.04 -3.32
C GLU A 231 -9.55 1.81 -2.93
N ALA A 232 -9.19 1.73 -1.65
CA ALA A 232 -8.22 0.76 -1.14
C ALA A 232 -8.39 0.54 0.36
N MET A 233 -7.77 -0.53 0.87
CA MET A 233 -7.65 -0.77 2.30
C MET A 233 -6.41 -0.04 2.86
N TYR A 234 -6.55 0.61 4.01
CA TYR A 234 -5.45 1.29 4.70
C TYR A 234 -5.02 0.49 5.94
N PRO A 235 -3.80 -0.09 5.97
CA PRO A 235 -3.38 -0.97 7.05
C PRO A 235 -3.08 -0.21 8.36
N SER A 236 -2.57 1.02 8.26
CA SER A 236 -2.18 1.85 9.41
C SER A 236 -2.30 3.35 9.11
N PRO A 237 -3.52 3.87 8.84
CA PRO A 237 -3.73 5.25 8.37
C PRO A 237 -3.34 6.33 9.39
N GLY A 238 -3.05 5.96 10.64
CA GLY A 238 -2.57 6.89 11.67
C GLY A 238 -1.09 7.23 11.57
N ALA A 239 -0.30 6.48 10.77
CA ALA A 239 1.15 6.67 10.71
C ALA A 239 1.79 6.33 9.35
N CYS A 240 1.05 5.77 8.39
CA CYS A 240 1.60 5.36 7.09
C CYS A 240 0.67 5.79 5.95
N ASP A 241 1.24 6.22 4.83
CA ASP A 241 0.49 6.61 3.62
C ASP A 241 0.04 5.42 2.77
N GLU A 242 0.48 4.21 3.12
CA GLU A 242 0.20 3.00 2.35
C GLU A 242 -1.32 2.78 2.19
N SER A 243 -1.72 2.61 0.94
CA SER A 243 -3.04 2.15 0.54
C SER A 243 -2.86 0.86 -0.25
N ILE A 244 -3.54 -0.20 0.15
CA ILE A 244 -3.47 -1.53 -0.46
C ILE A 244 -4.77 -1.81 -1.19
N THR A 245 -4.73 -1.83 -2.52
CA THR A 245 -5.87 -2.28 -3.32
C THR A 245 -5.88 -3.81 -3.35
N LEU A 246 -7.04 -4.41 -3.06
CA LEU A 246 -7.17 -5.86 -2.85
C LEU A 246 -7.82 -6.52 -4.06
N PHE A 247 -7.09 -7.42 -4.72
CA PHE A 247 -7.59 -8.15 -5.87
C PHE A 247 -7.96 -9.58 -5.53
N LEU A 248 -8.91 -10.11 -6.28
CA LEU A 248 -9.14 -11.54 -6.40
C LEU A 248 -8.59 -12.03 -7.74
N CYS A 249 -7.86 -13.14 -7.70
CA CYS A 249 -7.52 -13.93 -8.87
C CYS A 249 -8.02 -15.36 -8.65
N GLN A 250 -8.78 -15.91 -9.59
CA GLN A 250 -9.25 -17.30 -9.51
C GLN A 250 -8.68 -18.09 -10.67
N LYS A 251 -7.96 -19.19 -10.38
CA LYS A 251 -7.33 -20.03 -11.41
C LYS A 251 -7.74 -21.49 -11.25
N ARG A 252 -7.96 -22.16 -12.39
CA ARG A 252 -8.09 -23.62 -12.40
C ARG A 252 -6.76 -24.21 -12.82
N LEU A 253 -6.26 -25.17 -12.07
CA LEU A 253 -4.95 -25.77 -12.29
C LEU A 253 -5.09 -27.29 -12.37
N THR A 254 -4.15 -27.96 -13.01
CA THR A 254 -4.06 -29.42 -12.91
C THR A 254 -3.58 -29.79 -11.50
N ARG A 255 -3.89 -31.02 -11.04
CA ARG A 255 -3.38 -31.51 -9.75
C ARG A 255 -1.85 -31.55 -9.71
N ARG A 256 -1.21 -31.83 -10.84
CA ARG A 256 0.26 -31.82 -10.98
C ARG A 256 0.82 -30.42 -10.77
N HIS A 257 0.21 -29.41 -11.38
CA HIS A 257 0.64 -28.02 -11.20
C HIS A 257 0.45 -27.55 -9.75
N LEU A 258 -0.67 -27.91 -9.09
CA LEU A 258 -0.85 -27.62 -7.66
C LEU A 258 0.25 -28.24 -6.79
N GLN A 259 0.65 -29.48 -7.07
CA GLN A 259 1.72 -30.15 -6.34
C GLN A 259 3.08 -29.49 -6.56
N ASP A 260 3.35 -28.99 -7.77
CA ASP A 260 4.59 -28.24 -8.07
C ASP A 260 4.66 -26.90 -7.32
N LEU A 261 3.54 -26.22 -7.13
CA LEU A 261 3.49 -24.95 -6.41
C LEU A 261 3.76 -25.13 -4.90
N GLU A 262 3.36 -26.25 -4.30
CA GLU A 262 3.47 -26.45 -2.85
C GLU A 262 4.95 -26.45 -2.39
N GLY A 263 5.31 -25.49 -1.55
CA GLY A 263 6.67 -25.39 -1.02
C GLY A 263 7.73 -24.90 -2.01
N LYS A 264 7.35 -24.54 -3.24
CA LYS A 264 8.24 -23.97 -4.25
C LYS A 264 8.91 -22.71 -3.72
N THR A 265 10.21 -22.59 -3.95
CA THR A 265 10.99 -21.40 -3.57
C THR A 265 11.13 -20.50 -4.78
N THR A 266 10.80 -19.22 -4.61
CA THR A 266 10.67 -18.19 -5.64
C THR A 266 11.34 -16.89 -5.17
N GLY A 267 11.28 -15.83 -5.98
CA GLY A 267 11.91 -14.53 -5.72
C GLY A 267 13.32 -14.38 -6.28
N LEU A 268 13.81 -13.13 -6.30
CA LEU A 268 15.13 -12.79 -6.81
C LEU A 268 16.19 -12.92 -5.71
N GLU A 269 16.94 -14.03 -5.70
CA GLU A 269 18.02 -14.25 -4.71
C GLU A 269 19.04 -13.11 -4.65
N LYS A 270 19.24 -12.39 -5.76
CA LYS A 270 20.15 -11.25 -5.87
C LYS A 270 19.61 -9.96 -5.23
N GLU A 271 18.31 -9.86 -5.01
CA GLU A 271 17.65 -8.71 -4.38
C GLU A 271 17.36 -8.96 -2.89
N GLY A 272 17.83 -10.10 -2.35
CA GLY A 272 17.67 -10.47 -0.95
C GLY A 272 16.29 -11.05 -0.62
N GLU A 273 15.45 -11.27 -1.63
CA GLU A 273 14.12 -11.84 -1.48
C GLU A 273 14.20 -13.36 -1.42
N LYS A 274 13.63 -13.94 -0.36
CA LYS A 274 13.50 -15.39 -0.17
C LYS A 274 12.06 -15.71 0.09
N ILE A 275 11.38 -16.20 -0.94
CA ILE A 275 9.95 -16.45 -0.90
C ILE A 275 9.72 -17.95 -1.04
N ARG A 276 8.85 -18.50 -0.18
CA ARG A 276 8.38 -19.88 -0.29
C ARG A 276 6.87 -19.88 -0.40
N LEU A 277 6.34 -20.62 -1.37
CA LEU A 277 4.90 -20.80 -1.52
C LEU A 277 4.33 -21.77 -0.49
N LYS A 278 3.10 -21.50 -0.06
CA LYS A 278 2.29 -22.36 0.81
C LYS A 278 0.85 -22.36 0.29
N LEU A 279 0.31 -23.53 -0.04
CA LEU A 279 -1.11 -23.68 -0.34
C LEU A 279 -1.87 -23.99 0.95
N VAL A 280 -2.99 -23.30 1.15
CA VAL A 280 -3.90 -23.58 2.27
C VAL A 280 -5.33 -23.75 1.78
N PRO A 281 -6.13 -24.68 2.34
CA PRO A 281 -7.56 -24.69 2.08
C PRO A 281 -8.20 -23.33 2.35
N LEU A 282 -9.11 -22.87 1.48
CA LEU A 282 -9.74 -21.55 1.59
C LEU A 282 -10.44 -21.35 2.94
N ASP A 283 -11.11 -22.38 3.47
CA ASP A 283 -11.79 -22.38 4.78
C ASP A 283 -10.83 -22.32 5.98
N ARG A 284 -9.53 -22.52 5.73
CA ARG A 284 -8.45 -22.44 6.72
C ARG A 284 -7.66 -21.14 6.64
N LEU A 285 -7.82 -20.35 5.58
CA LEU A 285 -7.04 -19.13 5.33
C LEU A 285 -7.01 -18.20 6.56
N TRP A 286 -8.17 -17.93 7.17
CA TRP A 286 -8.27 -17.03 8.33
C TRP A 286 -7.49 -17.50 9.56
N LYS A 287 -7.17 -18.79 9.68
CA LYS A 287 -6.34 -19.34 10.75
C LYS A 287 -4.86 -19.34 10.36
N GLU A 288 -4.57 -19.77 9.13
CA GLU A 288 -3.20 -19.94 8.63
C GLU A 288 -2.49 -18.60 8.36
N ALA A 289 -3.25 -17.57 7.98
CA ALA A 289 -2.77 -16.21 7.72
C ALA A 289 -3.36 -15.19 8.72
N ALA A 290 -3.72 -15.64 9.94
CA ALA A 290 -4.38 -14.81 10.96
C ALA A 290 -3.59 -13.55 11.37
N ARG A 291 -2.28 -13.51 11.10
CA ARG A 291 -1.41 -12.37 11.41
C ARG A 291 -1.26 -11.39 10.25
N ASP A 292 -1.70 -11.77 9.06
CA ASP A 292 -1.63 -10.93 7.88
C ASP A 292 -2.91 -10.13 7.69
N GLY A 293 -2.85 -8.83 7.98
CA GLY A 293 -4.01 -7.94 7.91
C GLY A 293 -4.65 -7.88 6.52
N LYS A 294 -3.84 -7.92 5.45
CA LYS A 294 -4.34 -7.93 4.06
C LYS A 294 -5.02 -9.25 3.69
N ALA A 295 -4.52 -10.40 4.14
CA ALA A 295 -5.21 -11.68 3.94
C ALA A 295 -6.59 -11.68 4.60
N LEU A 296 -6.69 -11.22 5.85
CA LEU A 296 -7.97 -11.15 6.57
C LEU A 296 -8.95 -10.17 5.92
N ALA A 297 -8.46 -9.00 5.49
CA ALA A 297 -9.29 -8.04 4.77
C ALA A 297 -9.77 -8.61 3.42
N ALA A 298 -8.87 -9.19 2.61
CA ALA A 298 -9.21 -9.75 1.32
C ALA A 298 -10.21 -10.92 1.45
N LEU A 299 -10.04 -11.79 2.45
CA LEU A 299 -11.00 -12.86 2.74
C LEU A 299 -12.37 -12.28 3.14
N SER A 300 -12.42 -11.26 3.97
CA SER A 300 -13.67 -10.59 4.35
C SER A 300 -14.39 -10.00 3.13
N LEU A 301 -13.66 -9.29 2.25
CA LEU A 301 -14.24 -8.76 1.01
C LEU A 301 -14.75 -9.89 0.11
N TYR A 302 -13.94 -10.92 -0.11
CA TYR A 302 -14.31 -12.09 -0.91
C TYR A 302 -15.60 -12.74 -0.41
N GLU A 303 -15.70 -13.05 0.89
CA GLU A 303 -16.87 -13.71 1.45
C GLU A 303 -18.13 -12.88 1.35
N ASN A 304 -18.05 -11.57 1.62
CA ASN A 304 -19.20 -10.66 1.53
C ASN A 304 -19.64 -10.45 0.07
N LEU A 305 -18.72 -10.12 -0.83
CA LEU A 305 -19.03 -9.97 -2.26
C LEU A 305 -19.59 -11.27 -2.84
N LYS A 306 -19.11 -12.42 -2.38
CA LYS A 306 -19.64 -13.72 -2.81
C LYS A 306 -21.06 -13.95 -2.31
N ARG A 307 -21.37 -13.57 -1.07
CA ARG A 307 -22.75 -13.60 -0.53
C ARG A 307 -23.69 -12.69 -1.33
N GLU A 308 -23.18 -11.57 -1.83
CA GLU A 308 -23.92 -10.65 -2.72
C GLU A 308 -23.99 -11.12 -4.18
N GLY A 309 -23.34 -12.24 -4.54
CA GLY A 309 -23.29 -12.72 -5.93
C GLY A 309 -22.41 -11.87 -6.86
N LYS A 310 -21.54 -11.01 -6.31
CA LYS A 310 -20.62 -10.13 -7.06
C LYS A 310 -19.29 -10.81 -7.42
N ILE A 311 -19.04 -12.04 -6.93
CA ILE A 311 -17.85 -12.82 -7.28
C ILE A 311 -18.12 -13.74 -8.47
N PRO A 312 -17.31 -13.71 -9.54
CA PRO A 312 -17.47 -14.60 -10.68
C PRO A 312 -17.20 -16.06 -10.28
N ASN A 313 -17.81 -16.99 -11.02
CA ASN A 313 -17.51 -18.41 -10.86
C ASN A 313 -16.04 -18.71 -11.19
N MET A 314 -15.51 -19.77 -10.60
CA MET A 314 -14.18 -20.30 -10.97
C MET A 314 -14.09 -20.52 -12.49
N PRO A 315 -12.97 -20.18 -13.15
CA PRO A 315 -12.76 -20.48 -14.56
C PRO A 315 -12.98 -21.96 -14.86
N ARG A 316 -13.47 -22.29 -16.07
CA ARG A 316 -13.79 -23.67 -16.45
C ARG A 316 -12.58 -24.47 -16.94
N LYS A 317 -11.64 -23.83 -17.62
CA LYS A 317 -10.45 -24.47 -18.20
C LYS A 317 -9.28 -24.30 -17.25
N ALA A 318 -8.46 -25.34 -17.08
CA ALA A 318 -7.18 -25.09 -16.44
C ALA A 318 -6.24 -24.29 -17.32
N GLU A 319 -5.32 -23.63 -16.65
CA GLU A 319 -4.14 -23.06 -17.27
C GLU A 319 -3.20 -24.15 -17.79
N GLY A 320 -2.50 -23.82 -18.87
CA GLY A 320 -1.42 -24.66 -19.36
C GLY A 320 -0.34 -24.79 -18.30
N GLU A 321 0.18 -25.99 -18.11
CA GLU A 321 1.24 -26.21 -17.15
C GLU A 321 2.55 -25.52 -17.59
N PRO A 322 3.41 -25.08 -16.67
CA PRO A 322 4.70 -24.51 -17.01
C PRO A 322 5.59 -25.50 -17.80
N GLU A 323 6.53 -24.97 -18.60
CA GLU A 323 7.31 -25.76 -19.57
C GLU A 323 8.17 -26.85 -18.94
N ASP A 324 8.66 -26.60 -17.73
CA ASP A 324 9.41 -27.55 -16.89
C ASP A 324 8.58 -28.79 -16.54
N LEU A 325 7.27 -28.65 -16.30
CA LEU A 325 6.38 -29.79 -16.06
C LEU A 325 5.98 -30.53 -17.34
N ARG A 326 6.03 -29.88 -18.52
CA ARG A 326 5.63 -30.51 -19.79
C ARG A 326 6.63 -31.56 -20.31
N GLY A 327 7.86 -31.58 -19.80
CA GLY A 327 8.96 -32.44 -20.29
C GLY A 327 8.95 -33.91 -19.85
N ASP A 328 8.09 -34.30 -18.90
CA ASP A 328 8.08 -35.65 -18.30
C ASP A 328 7.03 -36.61 -18.90
N ILE A 329 6.67 -36.45 -20.18
CA ILE A 329 5.74 -37.34 -20.91
C ILE A 329 6.49 -38.25 -21.88
#